data_AF-A0A640QHK1-F1
#
_entry.id   AF-A0A640QHK1-F1
#
_cell.length_a   1.000
_cell.length_b   1.000
_cell.length_c   1.000
_cell.angle_alpha   90.00
_cell.angle_beta   90.00
_cell.angle_gamma   90.00
#
_symmetry.space_group_name_H-M   'P 1'
#
loop_
_entity.id
_entity.type
_entity.pdbx_description
1 polymer ?
#
loop_
_entity_poly.entity_id
_entity_poly.type
_entity_poly.pdbx_seq_one_letter_code
_entity_poly.pdbx_strand_id
1 'polypeptide(L)'
;MTKSEVTRARIEEALDRILNKATTIVPYSQKLSVKAVEEEAGLGSGSIYYYEDIVEKIWALKKQSYSVSMIPEHSSDALSKLRLRLKKEIKLKRKYKSEVAELRERLSNMASQHNSFALTIEEYKQRVAELEYQLTNE
;
A
#
# COMPACT_ATOMS: atom_id res chain seq x y z
N MET A 1 47.60 25.03 11.91
CA MET A 1 46.62 23.97 11.62
C MET A 1 47.36 22.69 11.34
N THR A 2 47.00 21.62 12.04
CA THR A 2 47.53 20.28 11.76
C THR A 2 46.91 19.75 10.46
N LYS A 3 47.60 18.85 9.74
CA LYS A 3 47.09 18.30 8.47
C LYS A 3 45.71 17.63 8.64
N SER A 4 45.46 17.04 9.80
CA SER A 4 44.20 16.41 10.19
C SER A 4 43.05 17.41 10.32
N GLU A 5 43.28 18.59 10.90
CA GLU A 5 42.27 19.65 11.02
C GLU A 5 41.85 20.17 9.64
N VAL A 6 42.81 20.34 8.72
CA VAL A 6 42.52 20.81 7.35
C VAL A 6 41.68 19.79 6.58
N THR A 7 42.00 18.50 6.71
CA THR A 7 41.19 17.44 6.10
C THR A 7 39.80 17.34 6.72
N ARG A 8 39.69 17.57 8.03
CA ARG A 8 38.41 17.56 8.73
C ARG A 8 37.48 18.66 8.22
N ALA A 9 38.00 19.88 8.13
CA ALA A 9 37.26 21.03 7.59
C ALA A 9 36.80 20.77 6.14
N ARG A 10 37.63 20.12 5.31
CA ARG A 10 37.26 19.76 3.93
C ARG A 10 36.11 18.76 3.86
N ILE A 11 36.06 17.78 4.76
CA ILE A 11 34.98 16.80 4.83
C ILE A 11 33.67 17.47 5.28
N GLU A 12 33.74 18.35 6.28
CA GLU A 12 32.57 19.12 6.75
C GLU A 12 32.02 20.04 5.65
N GLU A 13 32.90 20.73 4.92
CA GLU A 13 32.49 21.57 3.79
C GLU A 13 31.85 20.74 2.66
N ALA A 14 32.40 19.54 2.36
CA ALA A 14 31.82 18.63 1.38
C ALA A 14 30.43 18.12 1.79
N LEU A 15 30.23 17.86 3.08
CA LEU A 15 28.92 17.50 3.62
C LEU A 15 27.91 18.63 3.43
N ASP A 16 28.29 19.87 3.74
CA ASP A 16 27.46 21.05 3.56
C ASP A 16 27.12 21.30 2.08
N ARG A 17 28.08 21.07 1.16
CA ARG A 17 27.83 21.14 -0.29
C ARG A 17 26.79 20.11 -0.74
N ILE A 18 26.85 18.87 -0.23
CA ILE A 18 25.86 17.82 -0.55
C ILE A 18 24.49 18.17 0.00
N LEU A 19 24.41 18.69 1.24
CA LEU A 19 23.14 19.10 1.86
C LEU A 19 22.51 20.28 1.10
N ASN A 20 23.33 21.26 0.71
CA ASN A 20 22.90 22.42 -0.08
C ASN A 20 22.77 22.13 -1.57
N LYS A 21 22.96 20.87 -2.00
CA LYS A 21 22.77 20.45 -3.38
C LYS A 21 23.68 21.20 -4.38
N ALA A 22 24.82 21.69 -3.89
CA ALA A 22 25.86 22.40 -4.62
C ALA A 22 27.11 21.52 -4.76
N THR A 23 26.92 20.27 -5.19
CA THR A 23 28.01 19.31 -5.39
C THR A 23 28.85 19.69 -6.60
N THR A 24 30.16 19.48 -6.48
CA THR A 24 31.16 19.85 -7.50
C THR A 24 31.71 18.64 -8.25
N ILE A 25 31.86 17.51 -7.55
CA ILE A 25 32.43 16.27 -8.10
C ILE A 25 31.34 15.22 -8.24
N VAL A 26 30.51 15.03 -7.20
CA VAL A 26 29.48 14.00 -7.18
C VAL A 26 28.21 14.49 -7.87
N PRO A 27 27.49 13.64 -8.62
CA PRO A 27 26.23 14.03 -9.23
C PRO A 27 25.17 14.40 -8.18
N TYR A 28 24.46 15.49 -8.45
CA TYR A 28 23.38 16.03 -7.61
C TYR A 28 22.30 15.01 -7.23
N SER A 29 22.07 14.01 -8.09
CA SER A 29 21.07 12.96 -7.90
C SER A 29 21.49 11.87 -6.90
N GLN A 30 22.75 11.85 -6.49
CA GLN A 30 23.29 10.82 -5.59
C GLN A 30 22.82 11.04 -4.15
N LYS A 31 22.38 9.95 -3.52
CA LYS A 31 21.93 9.99 -2.12
C LYS A 31 23.11 10.21 -1.17
N LEU A 32 22.84 10.91 -0.06
CA LEU A 32 23.82 11.09 1.02
C LEU A 32 24.37 9.74 1.50
N SER A 33 25.67 9.54 1.32
CA SER A 33 26.41 8.37 1.78
C SER A 33 27.84 8.75 2.14
N VAL A 34 28.49 7.94 2.97
CA VAL A 34 29.90 8.13 3.37
C VAL A 34 30.80 8.21 2.13
N LYS A 35 30.57 7.34 1.14
CA LYS A 35 31.30 7.36 -0.14
C LYS A 35 31.07 8.65 -0.94
N ALA A 36 29.85 9.17 -0.94
CA ALA A 36 29.54 10.41 -1.66
C ALA A 36 30.25 11.62 -1.04
N VAL A 37 30.31 11.67 0.30
CA VAL A 37 31.04 12.75 1.01
C VAL A 37 32.55 12.62 0.79
N GLU A 38 33.08 11.40 0.76
CA GLU A 38 34.50 11.12 0.50
C GLU A 38 34.92 11.56 -0.91
N GLU A 39 34.12 11.22 -1.93
CA GLU A 39 34.35 11.62 -3.33
C GLU A 39 34.25 13.14 -3.49
N GLU A 40 33.26 13.78 -2.87
CA GLU A 40 33.05 15.24 -2.93
C GLU A 40 34.13 16.03 -2.18
N ALA A 41 34.74 15.44 -1.16
CA ALA A 41 35.88 16.01 -0.45
C ALA A 41 37.22 15.76 -1.16
N GLY A 42 37.24 14.92 -2.21
CA GLY A 42 38.45 14.55 -2.94
C GLY A 42 39.44 13.73 -2.10
N LEU A 43 38.93 12.93 -1.16
CA LEU A 43 39.76 12.04 -0.34
C LEU A 43 39.95 10.68 -1.04
N GLY A 44 41.07 10.01 -0.76
CA GLY A 44 41.31 8.65 -1.22
C GLY A 44 40.39 7.64 -0.53
N SER A 45 40.03 6.56 -1.23
CA SER A 45 39.07 5.56 -0.75
C SER A 45 39.39 5.04 0.65
N GLY A 46 38.46 5.18 1.58
CA GLY A 46 38.56 4.72 2.96
C GLY A 46 39.19 5.72 3.94
N SER A 47 39.62 6.90 3.49
CA SER A 47 40.26 7.91 4.36
C SER A 47 39.27 8.56 5.32
N ILE A 48 37.97 8.53 4.99
CA ILE A 48 36.94 9.14 5.82
C ILE A 48 36.68 8.35 7.13
N TYR A 49 37.00 7.06 7.17
CA TYR A 49 36.77 6.21 8.35
C TYR A 49 37.70 6.52 9.54
N TYR A 50 38.78 7.27 9.33
CA TYR A 50 39.60 7.78 10.43
C TYR A 50 38.89 8.87 11.26
N TYR A 51 37.74 9.35 10.79
CA TYR A 51 36.91 10.38 11.43
C TYR A 51 35.52 9.81 11.79
N GLU A 52 35.48 8.93 12.80
CA GLU A 52 34.26 8.23 13.22
C GLU A 52 33.13 9.18 13.60
N ASP A 53 33.47 10.32 14.23
CA ASP A 53 32.52 11.37 14.62
C ASP A 53 31.75 11.96 13.43
N ILE A 54 32.42 12.11 12.28
CA ILE A 54 31.79 12.62 11.06
C ILE A 54 30.93 11.54 10.39
N VAL A 55 31.39 10.28 10.41
CA VAL A 55 30.62 9.16 9.86
C VAL A 55 29.29 9.00 10.60
N GLU A 56 29.31 9.13 11.92
CA GLU A 56 28.09 9.12 12.74
C GLU A 56 27.15 10.28 12.39
N LYS A 57 27.68 11.51 12.23
CA LYS A 57 26.89 12.67 11.77
C LYS A 57 26.24 12.42 10.42
N ILE A 58 26.97 11.85 9.46
CA ILE A 58 26.43 11.51 8.12
C ILE A 58 25.29 10.50 8.23
N TRP A 59 25.42 9.48 9.07
CA TRP A 59 24.34 8.51 9.28
C TRP A 59 23.12 9.10 9.97
N ALA A 60 23.32 9.98 10.95
CA ALA A 60 22.23 10.70 11.61
C ALA A 60 21.45 11.57 10.61
N LEU A 61 22.16 12.35 9.80
CA LEU A 61 21.59 13.19 8.74
C LEU A 61 20.90 12.36 7.67
N LYS A 62 21.50 11.23 7.27
CA LYS A 62 20.89 10.27 6.35
C LYS A 62 19.55 9.79 6.90
N LYS A 63 19.49 9.36 8.17
CA LYS A 63 18.25 8.90 8.80
C LYS A 63 17.18 10.00 8.87
N GLN A 64 17.58 11.23 9.20
CA GLN A 64 16.68 12.40 9.20
C GLN A 64 16.15 12.72 7.79
N SER A 65 16.99 12.63 6.77
CA SER A 65 16.58 12.83 5.38
C SER A 65 15.57 11.76 4.91
N TYR A 66 15.68 10.51 5.38
CA TYR A 66 14.69 9.47 5.10
C TYR A 66 13.36 9.69 5.81
N SER A 67 13.37 10.24 7.03
CA SER A 67 12.12 10.55 7.73
C SER A 67 11.39 11.77 7.15
N VAL A 68 12.14 12.75 6.63
CA VAL A 68 11.58 13.96 6.01
C VAL A 68 11.17 13.73 4.54
N SER A 69 11.90 12.89 3.79
CA SER A 69 11.58 12.59 2.38
C SER A 69 10.38 11.66 2.17
N MET A 70 9.73 11.18 3.24
CA MET A 70 8.47 10.42 3.15
C MET A 70 7.24 11.29 2.85
N ILE A 71 7.40 12.61 2.68
CA ILE A 71 6.29 13.49 2.29
C ILE A 71 6.78 14.54 1.29
N PRO A 72 6.62 14.34 -0.03
CA PRO A 72 6.57 15.44 -0.96
C PRO A 72 5.25 16.18 -0.67
N GLU A 73 5.33 17.38 -0.09
CA GLU A 73 4.16 18.17 0.35
C GLU A 73 3.14 18.44 -0.76
N HIS A 74 3.53 18.36 -2.04
CA HIS A 74 2.61 18.48 -3.18
C HIS A 74 2.14 17.15 -3.82
N SER A 75 2.82 16.01 -3.59
CA SER A 75 2.36 14.70 -4.10
C SER A 75 1.54 13.92 -3.06
N SER A 76 1.70 14.26 -1.77
CA SER A 76 1.00 13.64 -0.65
C SER A 76 -0.53 13.77 -0.78
N ASP A 77 -1.04 14.92 -1.20
CA ASP A 77 -2.49 15.14 -1.31
C ASP A 77 -3.14 14.32 -2.44
N ALA A 78 -2.54 14.30 -3.63
CA ALA A 78 -3.04 13.53 -4.76
C ALA A 78 -2.98 12.01 -4.49
N LEU A 79 -1.87 11.52 -3.92
CA LEU A 79 -1.71 10.11 -3.56
C LEU A 79 -2.68 9.71 -2.43
N SER A 80 -2.88 10.58 -1.45
CA SER A 80 -3.82 10.35 -0.34
C SER A 80 -5.27 10.31 -0.84
N LYS A 81 -5.65 11.24 -1.73
CA LYS A 81 -6.95 11.23 -2.41
C LYS A 81 -7.16 9.94 -3.21
N LEU A 82 -6.13 9.48 -3.94
CA LEU A 82 -6.20 8.25 -4.73
C LEU A 82 -6.37 7.01 -3.83
N ARG A 83 -5.61 6.93 -2.73
CA ARG A 83 -5.76 5.87 -1.72
C ARG A 83 -7.14 5.87 -1.09
N LEU A 84 -7.71 7.05 -0.81
CA LEU A 84 -9.06 7.17 -0.26
C LEU A 84 -10.12 6.69 -1.27
N ARG A 85 -10.00 7.08 -2.54
CA ARG A 85 -10.87 6.61 -3.63
C ARG A 85 -10.81 5.09 -3.77
N LEU A 86 -9.62 4.51 -3.80
CA LEU A 86 -9.42 3.06 -3.87
C LEU A 86 -10.07 2.33 -2.69
N LYS A 87 -9.89 2.84 -1.46
CA LYS A 87 -10.54 2.26 -0.27
C LYS A 87 -12.07 2.30 -0.37
N LYS A 88 -12.63 3.41 -0.85
CA LYS A 88 -14.09 3.55 -1.06
C LYS A 88 -14.59 2.55 -2.10
N GLU A 89 -13.89 2.42 -3.22
CA GLU A 89 -14.24 1.49 -4.29
C GLU A 89 -14.19 0.03 -3.83
N ILE A 90 -13.14 -0.37 -3.10
CA ILE A 90 -13.02 -1.71 -2.53
C ILE A 90 -14.17 -1.99 -1.56
N LYS A 91 -14.50 -1.03 -0.68
CA LYS A 91 -15.61 -1.16 0.27
C LYS A 91 -16.94 -1.32 -0.47
N LEU A 92 -17.16 -0.54 -1.52
CA LEU A 92 -18.37 -0.57 -2.32
C LEU A 92 -18.50 -1.90 -3.08
N LYS A 93 -17.42 -2.38 -3.71
CA LYS A 93 -17.37 -3.67 -4.40
C LYS A 93 -17.67 -4.83 -3.45
N ARG A 94 -17.11 -4.80 -2.23
CA ARG A 94 -17.40 -5.84 -1.22
C ARG A 94 -18.87 -5.83 -0.80
N LYS A 95 -19.45 -4.65 -0.56
CA LYS A 95 -20.87 -4.49 -0.21
C LYS A 95 -21.78 -5.06 -1.32
N TYR A 96 -21.58 -4.66 -2.57
CA TYR A 96 -22.43 -5.19 -3.65
C TYR A 96 -22.20 -6.68 -3.90
N LYS A 97 -20.98 -7.19 -3.70
CA LYS A 97 -20.72 -8.62 -3.80
C LYS A 97 -21.47 -9.42 -2.74
N SER A 98 -21.55 -8.93 -1.49
CA SER A 98 -22.34 -9.60 -0.45
C SER A 98 -23.83 -9.50 -0.74
N GLU A 99 -24.33 -8.34 -1.14
CA GLU A 99 -25.76 -8.17 -1.51
C GLU A 99 -26.19 -9.10 -2.65
N VAL A 100 -25.36 -9.24 -3.69
CA VAL A 100 -25.63 -10.17 -4.80
C VAL A 100 -25.61 -11.63 -4.32
N ALA A 101 -24.70 -11.99 -3.43
CA ALA A 101 -24.65 -13.35 -2.87
C ALA A 101 -25.92 -13.66 -2.06
N GLU A 102 -26.33 -12.74 -1.18
CA GLU A 102 -27.57 -12.88 -0.40
C GLU A 102 -28.81 -12.96 -1.30
N LEU A 103 -28.90 -12.13 -2.33
CA LEU A 103 -30.03 -12.17 -3.27
C LEU A 103 -30.08 -13.49 -4.06
N ARG A 104 -28.93 -14.01 -4.49
CA ARG A 104 -28.86 -15.32 -5.16
C ARG A 104 -29.29 -16.45 -4.25
N GLU A 105 -28.87 -16.43 -2.98
CA GLU A 105 -29.28 -17.41 -1.99
C GLU A 105 -30.79 -17.35 -1.74
N ARG A 106 -31.36 -16.15 -1.54
CA ARG A 106 -32.81 -15.96 -1.39
C ARG A 106 -33.58 -16.48 -2.60
N LEU A 107 -33.11 -16.19 -3.82
CA LEU A 107 -33.74 -16.66 -5.05
C LEU A 107 -33.68 -18.19 -5.15
N SER A 108 -32.54 -18.80 -4.83
CA SER A 108 -32.40 -20.26 -4.79
C SER A 108 -33.37 -20.89 -3.78
N ASN A 109 -33.47 -20.30 -2.58
CA ASN A 109 -34.38 -20.80 -1.55
C ASN A 109 -35.85 -20.67 -1.98
N MET A 110 -36.24 -19.55 -2.59
CA MET A 110 -37.58 -19.37 -3.14
C MET A 110 -37.86 -20.39 -4.25
N ALA A 111 -36.93 -20.61 -5.18
CA ALA A 111 -37.10 -21.60 -6.25
C ALA A 111 -37.30 -23.02 -5.68
N SER A 112 -36.50 -23.42 -4.70
CA SER A 112 -36.65 -24.71 -4.01
C SER A 112 -38.01 -24.83 -3.31
N GLN A 113 -38.44 -23.80 -2.60
CA GLN A 113 -39.76 -23.77 -1.94
C GLN A 113 -40.90 -23.87 -2.95
N HIS A 114 -40.85 -23.09 -4.03
CA HIS A 114 -41.84 -23.14 -5.10
C HIS A 114 -41.92 -24.52 -5.73
N ASN A 115 -40.78 -25.17 -5.99
CA ASN A 115 -40.77 -26.55 -6.51
C ASN A 115 -41.41 -27.53 -5.51
N SER A 116 -41.07 -27.45 -4.23
CA SER A 116 -41.71 -28.30 -3.21
C SER A 116 -43.21 -28.08 -3.13
N PHE A 117 -43.68 -26.82 -3.17
CA PHE A 117 -45.09 -26.51 -3.14
C PHE A 117 -45.80 -27.02 -4.39
N ALA A 118 -45.20 -26.87 -5.58
CA ALA A 118 -45.77 -27.39 -6.82
C ALA A 118 -46.00 -28.92 -6.75
N LEU A 119 -45.03 -29.67 -6.23
CA LEU A 119 -45.16 -31.12 -6.03
C LEU A 119 -46.30 -31.45 -5.05
N THR A 120 -46.33 -30.81 -3.88
CA THR A 120 -47.41 -31.05 -2.91
C THR A 120 -48.79 -30.70 -3.47
N ILE A 121 -48.89 -29.64 -4.28
CA ILE A 121 -50.15 -29.26 -4.95
C ILE A 121 -50.57 -30.34 -5.94
N GLU A 122 -49.65 -30.92 -6.72
CA GLU A 122 -49.97 -32.03 -7.60
C GLU A 122 -50.45 -33.27 -6.83
N GLU A 123 -49.77 -33.63 -5.74
CA GLU A 123 -50.17 -34.73 -4.86
C GLU A 123 -51.58 -34.52 -4.31
N TYR A 124 -51.89 -33.32 -3.81
CA TYR A 124 -53.23 -32.99 -3.34
C TYR A 124 -54.28 -33.03 -4.45
N LYS A 125 -53.96 -32.55 -5.65
CA LYS A 125 -54.87 -32.62 -6.80
C LYS A 125 -55.19 -34.07 -7.17
N GLN A 126 -54.18 -34.94 -7.19
CA GLN A 126 -54.39 -36.37 -7.44
C GLN A 126 -55.27 -36.99 -6.35
N ARG A 127 -55.00 -36.68 -5.08
CA ARG A 127 -55.79 -37.21 -3.96
C ARG A 127 -57.25 -36.76 -4.00
N VAL A 128 -57.50 -35.51 -4.37
CA VAL A 128 -58.86 -34.99 -4.54
C VAL A 128 -59.57 -35.71 -5.70
N ALA A 129 -58.91 -35.89 -6.84
CA ALA A 129 -59.47 -36.61 -7.98
C ALA A 129 -59.81 -38.08 -7.65
N GLU A 130 -58.96 -38.77 -6.87
CA GLU A 130 -59.23 -40.12 -6.38
C GLU A 130 -60.49 -40.16 -5.49
N LEU A 131 -60.62 -39.21 -4.57
CA LEU A 131 -61.77 -39.14 -3.66
C LEU A 131 -63.06 -38.79 -4.41
N GLU A 132 -62.99 -37.88 -5.38
CA GLU A 132 -64.13 -37.54 -6.25
C GLU A 132 -64.58 -38.76 -7.06
N TYR A 133 -63.64 -39.53 -7.62
CA TYR A 133 -63.95 -40.77 -8.35
C TYR A 133 -64.65 -41.81 -7.47
N GLN A 134 -64.20 -41.98 -6.21
CA GLN A 134 -64.83 -42.89 -5.25
C GLN A 134 -66.27 -42.48 -4.94
N LEU A 135 -66.50 -41.18 -4.69
CA LEU A 135 -67.83 -40.63 -4.42
C LEU A 135 -68.82 -40.76 -5.58
N THR A 136 -68.33 -40.74 -6.82
CA THR A 136 -69.18 -40.88 -8.01
C THR A 136 -69.52 -42.33 -8.38
N ASN A 137 -68.79 -43.31 -7.84
CA ASN A 137 -68.97 -44.74 -8.15
C ASN A 137 -69.56 -45.55 -6.98
N GLU A 138 -69.92 -44.90 -5.88
CA GLU A 138 -70.82 -45.42 -4.83
C GLU A 138 -72.28 -45.05 -5.14
#